data_AF-A0A1F6ETM3-F1
#
_entry.id   AF-A0A1F6ETM3-F1
#
_cell.length_a   1.000
_cell.length_b   1.000
_cell.length_c   1.000
_cell.angle_alpha   90.00
_cell.angle_beta   90.00
_cell.angle_gamma   90.00
#
_symmetry.space_group_name_H-M   'P 1'
#
loop_
_entity.id
_entity.type
_entity.pdbx_description
1 polymer ?
#
loop_
_entity_poly.entity_id
_entity_poly.type
_entity_poly.pdbx_seq_one_letter_code
_entity_poly.pdbx_strand_id
1 'polypeptide(L)'
;MQGAGSAPGTEDLGTYPYACDNGAEFTMTPSSDMSSITLTAGSQGMFTGSVTLNQSTSTAGARYEGSTASNTVVFIGAGEGVQLTVGSETTTCDPKPNPDSPPWNWGDAGEGGGVKQDVGLIVSESIVGKWQSVDDAKFAREFKDGGVAVDTYEGKDVTNGTWRVFTKENPITVAFPLEANAVYIQMTMQGTQANALNFKLGKLTPEELELVYMDRGGVLKFKSVQ
;
A
#
# COMPACT_ATOMS: atom_id res chain seq x y z
N MET A 1 -51.69 -21.12 -6.06
CA MET A 1 -50.84 -20.20 -6.84
C MET A 1 -49.77 -19.70 -5.89
N GLN A 2 -48.58 -20.30 -5.95
CA GLN A 2 -47.40 -19.86 -5.19
C GLN A 2 -46.78 -18.69 -5.96
N GLY A 3 -46.71 -17.52 -5.32
CA GLY A 3 -45.98 -16.38 -5.84
C GLY A 3 -44.48 -16.65 -5.75
N ALA A 4 -43.80 -16.56 -6.89
CA ALA A 4 -42.36 -16.63 -6.97
C ALA A 4 -41.75 -15.50 -6.14
N GLY A 5 -40.92 -15.85 -5.16
CA GLY A 5 -40.04 -14.90 -4.48
C GLY A 5 -39.00 -14.41 -5.49
N SER A 6 -39.05 -13.12 -5.80
CA SER A 6 -37.99 -12.44 -6.54
C SER A 6 -36.68 -12.58 -5.76
N ALA A 7 -35.65 -13.13 -6.39
CA ALA A 7 -34.29 -13.12 -5.86
C ALA A 7 -33.85 -11.67 -5.59
N PRO A 8 -33.00 -11.41 -4.57
CA PRO A 8 -32.44 -10.09 -4.36
C PRO A 8 -31.70 -9.67 -5.62
N GLY A 9 -32.13 -8.58 -6.24
CA GLY A 9 -31.55 -8.08 -7.49
C GLY A 9 -30.11 -7.65 -7.27
N THR A 10 -29.21 -8.12 -8.14
CA THR A 10 -27.90 -7.51 -8.36
C THR A 10 -28.11 -6.04 -8.72
N GLU A 11 -27.78 -5.14 -7.79
CA GLU A 11 -27.76 -3.70 -8.08
C GLU A 11 -26.63 -3.43 -9.08
N ASP A 12 -26.98 -2.80 -10.20
CA ASP A 12 -26.02 -2.28 -11.16
C ASP A 12 -25.42 -0.99 -10.59
N LEU A 13 -24.12 -1.01 -10.31
CA LEU A 13 -23.39 0.13 -9.74
C LEU A 13 -22.94 1.13 -10.81
N GLY A 14 -23.25 0.88 -12.09
CA GLY A 14 -22.94 1.78 -13.20
C GLY A 14 -21.57 1.56 -13.83
N THR A 15 -21.21 2.43 -14.76
CA THR A 15 -19.92 2.39 -15.48
C THR A 15 -19.33 3.78 -15.57
N TYR A 16 -18.04 3.89 -15.24
CA TYR A 16 -17.38 5.16 -15.00
C TYR A 16 -16.19 5.35 -15.94
N PRO A 17 -16.20 6.38 -16.80
CA PRO A 17 -15.09 6.67 -17.70
C PRO A 17 -13.96 7.43 -16.98
N TYR A 18 -12.71 7.09 -17.30
CA TYR A 18 -11.50 7.74 -16.80
C TYR A 18 -10.59 8.17 -17.96
N ALA A 19 -9.83 9.24 -17.74
CA ALA A 19 -8.77 9.73 -18.61
C ALA A 19 -7.47 9.87 -17.81
N CYS A 20 -6.36 9.41 -18.37
CA CYS A 20 -5.05 9.37 -17.71
C CYS A 20 -4.10 10.45 -18.22
N ASP A 21 -3.10 10.80 -17.40
CA ASP A 21 -2.08 11.82 -17.73
C ASP A 21 -1.30 11.50 -19.01
N ASN A 22 -1.13 10.22 -19.33
CA ASN A 22 -0.46 9.76 -20.54
C ASN A 22 -1.37 9.74 -21.79
N GLY A 23 -2.62 10.23 -21.68
CA GLY A 23 -3.62 10.26 -22.74
C GLY A 23 -4.41 8.97 -22.92
N ALA A 24 -4.12 7.93 -22.14
CA ALA A 24 -4.91 6.70 -22.14
C ALA A 24 -6.30 6.95 -21.55
N GLU A 25 -7.28 6.19 -22.04
CA GLU A 25 -8.65 6.21 -21.52
C GLU A 25 -9.13 4.79 -21.24
N PHE A 26 -10.06 4.65 -20.29
CA PHE A 26 -10.77 3.39 -20.05
C PHE A 26 -12.11 3.64 -19.35
N THR A 27 -12.94 2.61 -19.28
CA THR A 27 -14.15 2.58 -18.45
C THR A 27 -14.02 1.52 -17.37
N MET A 28 -14.48 1.82 -16.16
CA MET A 28 -14.51 0.92 -15.02
C MET A 28 -15.96 0.57 -14.68
N THR A 29 -16.25 -0.72 -14.55
CA THR A 29 -17.55 -1.24 -14.12
C THR A 29 -17.35 -2.10 -12.87
N PRO A 30 -17.82 -1.69 -11.67
CA PRO A 30 -17.68 -2.48 -10.47
C PRO A 30 -18.73 -3.60 -10.43
N SER A 31 -18.34 -4.73 -9.83
CA SER A 31 -19.30 -5.78 -9.44
C SER A 31 -20.21 -5.29 -8.32
N SER A 32 -21.43 -5.83 -8.24
CA SER A 32 -22.44 -5.40 -7.25
C SER A 32 -21.99 -5.55 -5.79
N ASP A 33 -21.05 -6.45 -5.51
CA ASP A 33 -20.49 -6.68 -4.18
C ASP A 33 -19.11 -6.05 -3.97
N MET A 34 -18.63 -5.26 -4.94
CA MET A 34 -17.31 -4.61 -4.95
C MET A 34 -16.11 -5.55 -4.85
N SER A 35 -16.31 -6.86 -5.00
CA SER A 35 -15.25 -7.88 -4.95
C SER A 35 -14.35 -7.87 -6.18
N SER A 36 -14.82 -7.26 -7.27
CA SER A 36 -14.10 -7.12 -8.53
C SER A 36 -14.53 -5.87 -9.30
N ILE A 37 -13.67 -5.43 -10.21
CA ILE A 37 -13.97 -4.40 -11.22
C ILE A 37 -13.58 -4.93 -12.59
N THR A 38 -14.30 -4.49 -13.62
CA THR A 38 -13.91 -4.73 -15.01
C THR A 38 -13.45 -3.42 -15.62
N LEU A 39 -12.23 -3.38 -16.13
CA LEU A 39 -11.70 -2.26 -16.91
C LEU A 39 -11.81 -2.60 -18.39
N THR A 40 -12.37 -1.70 -19.19
CA THR A 40 -12.40 -1.81 -20.65
C THR A 40 -11.59 -0.67 -21.26
N ALA A 41 -10.59 -1.01 -22.07
CA ALA A 41 -9.71 -0.06 -22.71
C ALA A 41 -10.48 0.87 -23.65
N GLY A 42 -10.21 2.17 -23.56
CA GLY A 42 -10.68 3.22 -24.47
C GLY A 42 -9.63 3.58 -25.51
N SER A 43 -9.61 4.85 -25.93
CA SER A 43 -8.59 5.36 -26.85
C SER A 43 -7.21 5.40 -26.19
N GLN A 44 -6.15 5.10 -26.95
CA GLN A 44 -4.74 5.15 -26.48
C GLN A 44 -4.49 4.32 -25.20
N GLY A 45 -5.29 3.26 -24.98
CA GLY A 45 -5.27 2.48 -23.74
C GLY A 45 -3.92 1.83 -23.44
N MET A 46 -3.52 1.81 -22.16
CA MET A 46 -2.34 1.11 -21.66
C MET A 46 -2.44 -0.42 -21.77
N PHE A 47 -3.64 -0.92 -22.05
CA PHE A 47 -3.96 -2.32 -22.31
C PHE A 47 -5.01 -2.39 -23.43
N THR A 48 -5.29 -3.59 -23.94
CA THR A 48 -6.30 -3.82 -24.98
C THR A 48 -7.43 -4.71 -24.46
N GLY A 49 -8.64 -4.49 -24.97
CA GLY A 49 -9.82 -5.28 -24.59
C GLY A 49 -10.32 -4.95 -23.17
N SER A 50 -10.76 -5.98 -22.46
CA SER A 50 -11.26 -5.85 -21.09
C SER A 50 -10.49 -6.77 -20.14
N VAL A 51 -10.31 -6.32 -18.90
CA VAL A 51 -9.67 -7.08 -17.84
C VAL A 51 -10.51 -7.00 -16.57
N THR A 52 -10.79 -8.16 -15.96
CA THR A 52 -11.41 -8.22 -14.64
C THR A 52 -10.31 -8.28 -13.60
N LEU A 53 -10.38 -7.35 -12.65
CA LEU A 53 -9.46 -7.22 -11.54
C LEU A 53 -10.21 -7.60 -10.26
N ASN A 54 -9.60 -8.45 -9.45
CA ASN A 54 -10.17 -8.86 -8.17
C ASN A 54 -9.68 -7.92 -7.07
N GLN A 55 -10.52 -7.65 -6.09
CA GLN A 55 -10.16 -6.84 -4.95
C GLN A 55 -8.99 -7.50 -4.23
N SER A 56 -7.96 -6.71 -3.97
CA SER A 56 -6.80 -7.08 -3.18
C SER A 56 -6.73 -6.17 -1.96
N THR A 57 -6.16 -6.67 -0.87
CA THR A 57 -5.96 -5.84 0.32
C THR A 57 -4.97 -4.73 0.01
N SER A 58 -5.33 -3.50 0.30
CA SER A 58 -4.44 -2.35 0.15
C SER A 58 -4.76 -1.26 1.13
N THR A 59 -3.80 -0.38 1.24
CA THR A 59 -3.73 0.68 2.21
C THR A 59 -3.61 2.06 1.57
N ALA A 60 -3.38 2.12 0.25
CA ALA A 60 -3.38 3.34 -0.55
C ALA A 60 -4.79 3.69 -1.09
N GLY A 61 -5.81 2.89 -0.72
CA GLY A 61 -7.18 3.01 -1.23
C GLY A 61 -7.74 1.64 -1.60
N ALA A 62 -8.78 1.64 -2.43
CA ALA A 62 -9.37 0.41 -2.96
C ALA A 62 -8.47 -0.16 -4.07
N ARG A 63 -7.83 -1.31 -3.81
CA ARG A 63 -6.93 -1.95 -4.78
C ARG A 63 -7.56 -3.15 -5.44
N TYR A 64 -7.31 -3.25 -6.73
CA TYR A 64 -7.73 -4.36 -7.57
C TYR A 64 -6.58 -4.83 -8.44
N GLU A 65 -6.43 -6.14 -8.57
CA GLU A 65 -5.35 -6.76 -9.32
C GLU A 65 -5.85 -7.83 -10.27
N GLY A 66 -5.17 -7.95 -11.40
CA GLY A 66 -5.41 -8.99 -12.38
C GLY A 66 -4.34 -8.97 -13.46
N SER A 67 -4.61 -9.64 -14.57
CA SER A 67 -3.66 -9.69 -15.68
C SER A 67 -4.39 -9.78 -17.02
N THR A 68 -3.77 -9.18 -18.02
CA THR A 68 -4.05 -9.46 -19.42
C THR A 68 -3.20 -10.64 -19.88
N ALA A 69 -3.31 -11.02 -21.16
CA ALA A 69 -2.45 -12.05 -21.74
C ALA A 69 -0.94 -11.71 -21.67
N SER A 70 -0.58 -10.43 -21.49
CA SER A 70 0.81 -9.97 -21.61
C SER A 70 1.33 -9.19 -20.40
N ASN A 71 0.45 -8.60 -19.58
CA ASN A 71 0.85 -7.70 -18.50
C ASN A 71 -0.03 -7.89 -17.26
N THR A 72 0.59 -7.74 -16.07
CA THR A 72 -0.13 -7.52 -14.82
C THR A 72 -0.78 -6.14 -14.84
N VAL A 73 -1.98 -6.03 -14.27
CA VAL A 73 -2.72 -4.78 -14.13
C VAL A 73 -3.04 -4.57 -12.65
N VAL A 74 -2.61 -3.44 -12.11
CA VAL A 74 -2.91 -3.00 -10.74
C VAL A 74 -3.65 -1.68 -10.81
N PHE A 75 -4.76 -1.61 -10.11
CA PHE A 75 -5.62 -0.45 -10.02
C PHE A 75 -5.76 -0.05 -8.55
N ILE A 76 -5.56 1.22 -8.22
CA ILE A 76 -5.72 1.75 -6.86
C ILE A 76 -6.58 3.01 -6.94
N GLY A 77 -7.77 2.98 -6.34
CA GLY A 77 -8.67 4.15 -6.26
C GLY A 77 -8.64 4.81 -4.88
N ALA A 78 -8.58 6.14 -4.83
CA ALA A 78 -8.67 6.93 -3.60
C ALA A 78 -9.34 8.28 -3.89
N GLY A 79 -10.40 8.62 -3.14
CA GLY A 79 -11.27 9.74 -3.49
C GLY A 79 -11.87 9.54 -4.88
N GLU A 80 -11.77 10.54 -5.76
CA GLU A 80 -12.22 10.42 -7.15
C GLU A 80 -11.12 9.92 -8.11
N GLY A 81 -9.85 10.03 -7.70
CA GLY A 81 -8.69 9.70 -8.54
C GLY A 81 -8.28 8.24 -8.47
N VAL A 82 -7.58 7.78 -9.51
CA VAL A 82 -7.07 6.41 -9.58
C VAL A 82 -5.63 6.38 -10.08
N GLN A 83 -4.84 5.45 -9.56
CA GLN A 83 -3.54 5.07 -10.10
C GLN A 83 -3.68 3.74 -10.84
N LEU A 84 -3.24 3.70 -12.09
CA LEU A 84 -3.25 2.51 -12.93
C LEU A 84 -1.82 2.11 -13.28
N THR A 85 -1.46 0.87 -12.99
CA THR A 85 -0.20 0.25 -13.39
C THR A 85 -0.48 -0.90 -14.36
N VAL A 86 0.17 -0.88 -15.53
CA VAL A 86 0.15 -1.98 -16.50
C VAL A 86 1.59 -2.38 -16.82
N GLY A 87 1.97 -3.62 -16.48
CA GLY A 87 3.35 -4.07 -16.59
C GLY A 87 4.26 -3.23 -15.68
N SER A 88 5.18 -2.47 -16.26
CA SER A 88 6.08 -1.56 -15.54
C SER A 88 5.68 -0.08 -15.62
N GLU A 89 4.62 0.25 -16.37
CA GLU A 89 4.17 1.63 -16.55
C GLU A 89 3.07 1.97 -15.55
N THR A 90 3.17 3.14 -14.94
CA THR A 90 2.19 3.67 -13.99
C THR A 90 1.73 5.06 -14.42
N THR A 91 0.44 5.33 -14.32
CA THR A 91 -0.15 6.65 -14.60
C THR A 91 -1.26 6.98 -13.60
N THR A 92 -1.54 8.27 -13.44
CA THR A 92 -2.71 8.77 -12.69
C THR A 92 -3.84 9.05 -13.67
N CYS A 93 -5.06 8.73 -13.26
CA CYS A 93 -6.24 8.98 -14.07
C CYS A 93 -7.35 9.61 -13.23
N ASP A 94 -8.07 10.53 -13.87
CA ASP A 94 -9.20 11.24 -13.30
C ASP A 94 -10.50 10.83 -14.00
N PRO A 95 -11.63 10.85 -13.28
CA PRO A 95 -12.92 10.54 -13.88
C PRO A 95 -13.27 11.61 -14.90
N LYS A 96 -13.80 11.18 -16.05
CA LYS A 96 -14.28 12.14 -17.05
C LYS A 96 -15.54 12.85 -16.50
N PRO A 97 -15.61 14.19 -16.56
CA PRO A 97 -16.80 14.92 -16.13
C PRO A 97 -18.05 14.44 -16.89
N ASN A 98 -19.09 14.11 -16.14
CA ASN A 98 -20.41 13.76 -16.68
C ASN A 98 -21.48 14.58 -15.96
N PRO A 99 -22.29 15.39 -16.67
CA PRO A 99 -23.34 16.19 -16.03
C PRO A 99 -24.48 15.35 -15.47
N ASP A 100 -24.67 14.12 -15.96
CA ASP A 100 -25.82 13.27 -15.62
C ASP A 100 -25.52 12.27 -14.50
N SER A 101 -24.24 12.11 -14.13
CA SER A 101 -23.83 11.21 -13.05
C SER A 101 -22.60 11.75 -12.33
N PRO A 102 -22.58 11.78 -10.99
CA PRO A 102 -21.37 12.10 -10.26
C PRO A 102 -20.27 11.07 -10.56
N PRO A 103 -18.98 11.45 -10.42
CA PRO A 103 -17.88 10.51 -10.50
C PRO A 103 -17.96 9.47 -9.38
N TRP A 104 -17.34 8.32 -9.62
CA TRP A 104 -17.20 7.30 -8.59
C TRP A 104 -16.25 7.78 -7.51
N ASN A 105 -16.66 7.67 -6.25
CA ASN A 105 -15.83 7.99 -5.09
C ASN A 105 -15.39 6.70 -4.40
N TRP A 106 -14.08 6.48 -4.34
CA TRP A 106 -13.42 5.32 -3.73
C TRP A 106 -13.29 5.41 -2.21
N GLY A 107 -13.86 6.46 -1.61
CA GLY A 107 -13.67 6.83 -0.22
C GLY A 107 -12.39 7.64 -0.04
N ASP A 108 -12.42 8.58 0.91
CA ASP A 108 -11.21 9.28 1.31
C ASP A 108 -10.19 8.29 1.87
N ALA A 109 -8.91 8.61 1.74
CA ALA A 109 -7.84 7.92 2.46
C ALA A 109 -7.99 8.16 3.98
N GLY A 110 -8.97 7.52 4.62
CA GLY A 110 -9.28 7.67 6.03
C GLY A 110 -10.76 7.53 6.42
N GLU A 111 -11.72 7.82 5.53
CA GLU A 111 -13.14 7.90 5.89
C GLU A 111 -14.03 7.01 5.00
N GLY A 112 -14.06 5.72 5.32
CA GLY A 112 -15.26 4.88 5.16
C GLY A 112 -15.65 4.41 3.75
N GLY A 113 -15.42 3.12 3.48
CA GLY A 113 -16.11 2.39 2.40
C GLY A 113 -15.43 1.08 2.02
N GLY A 114 -14.12 1.01 2.17
CA GLY A 114 -13.31 -0.21 2.17
C GLY A 114 -12.48 -0.26 3.44
N VAL A 115 -12.13 -1.47 3.88
CA VAL A 115 -11.29 -1.83 5.04
C VAL A 115 -10.46 -0.67 5.62
N LYS A 116 -10.61 -0.39 6.93
CA LYS A 116 -9.75 0.53 7.70
C LYS A 116 -8.29 0.31 7.29
N GLN A 117 -7.64 1.33 6.72
CA GLN A 117 -6.26 1.23 6.23
C GLN A 117 -5.37 0.63 7.31
N ASP A 118 -4.74 -0.51 7.02
CA ASP A 118 -3.72 -1.08 7.89
C ASP A 118 -2.46 -0.22 7.74
N VAL A 119 -2.36 0.82 8.57
CA VAL A 119 -1.19 1.73 8.62
C VAL A 119 0.11 0.94 8.81
N GLY A 120 0.05 -0.22 9.47
CA GLY A 120 1.19 -1.11 9.60
C GLY A 120 1.66 -1.69 8.26
N LEU A 121 0.72 -2.06 7.39
CA LEU A 121 1.02 -2.56 6.05
C LEU A 121 1.58 -1.44 5.14
N ILE A 122 1.05 -0.20 5.17
CA ILE A 122 1.63 0.96 4.43
C ILE A 122 3.11 1.12 4.76
N VAL A 123 3.40 1.17 6.06
CA VAL A 123 4.76 1.38 6.55
C VAL A 123 5.64 0.21 6.16
N SER A 124 5.12 -1.03 6.19
CA SER A 124 5.90 -2.19 5.80
C SER A 124 6.29 -2.18 4.32
N GLU A 125 5.44 -1.68 3.43
CA GLU A 125 5.80 -1.54 2.01
C GLU A 125 6.75 -0.36 1.80
N SER A 126 6.47 0.77 2.44
CA SER A 126 7.18 2.04 2.22
C SER A 126 8.59 2.09 2.83
N ILE A 127 8.88 1.25 3.83
CA ILE A 127 10.20 1.23 4.49
C ILE A 127 11.20 0.34 3.76
N VAL A 128 10.75 -0.52 2.84
CA VAL A 128 11.64 -1.40 2.07
C VAL A 128 12.63 -0.57 1.27
N GLY A 129 13.91 -0.88 1.42
CA GLY A 129 15.00 -0.12 0.84
C GLY A 129 16.24 -0.11 1.73
N LYS A 130 17.28 0.56 1.23
CA LYS A 130 18.55 0.71 1.93
C LYS A 130 18.69 2.11 2.49
N TRP A 131 19.07 2.20 3.75
CA TRP A 131 19.04 3.40 4.56
C TRP A 131 20.40 3.61 5.22
N GLN A 132 21.10 4.69 4.87
CA GLN A 132 22.40 5.06 5.44
C GLN A 132 22.20 5.99 6.63
N SER A 133 22.85 5.70 7.76
CA SER A 133 22.77 6.55 8.94
C SER A 133 23.34 7.95 8.67
N VAL A 134 22.64 8.97 9.17
CA VAL A 134 23.07 10.37 9.13
C VAL A 134 24.20 10.64 10.10
N ASP A 135 24.19 9.94 11.25
CA ASP A 135 25.18 10.13 12.31
C ASP A 135 26.43 9.25 12.12
N ASP A 136 26.32 8.20 11.30
CA ASP A 136 27.43 7.30 10.95
C ASP A 136 27.35 6.82 9.49
N ALA A 137 28.14 7.43 8.62
CA ALA A 137 28.22 7.09 7.20
C ALA A 137 28.77 5.68 6.92
N LYS A 138 29.26 4.95 7.92
CA LYS A 138 29.69 3.55 7.78
C LYS A 138 28.57 2.56 8.05
N PHE A 139 27.50 2.99 8.73
CA PHE A 139 26.39 2.13 9.14
C PHE A 139 25.16 2.29 8.24
N ALA A 140 24.80 1.22 7.53
CA ALA A 140 23.59 1.15 6.73
C ALA A 140 22.66 0.04 7.23
N ARG A 141 21.36 0.23 7.04
CA ARG A 141 20.32 -0.75 7.29
C ARG A 141 19.49 -0.94 6.04
N GLU A 142 19.27 -2.19 5.65
CA GLU A 142 18.39 -2.56 4.55
C GLU A 142 17.17 -3.30 5.10
N PHE A 143 15.98 -2.78 4.83
CA PHE A 143 14.73 -3.50 5.02
C PHE A 143 14.36 -4.14 3.69
N LYS A 144 14.32 -5.47 3.65
CA LYS A 144 13.94 -6.24 2.47
C LYS A 144 12.48 -6.63 2.57
N ASP A 145 11.90 -6.80 1.39
CA ASP A 145 10.61 -7.47 1.26
C ASP A 145 10.64 -8.86 1.91
N GLY A 146 9.50 -9.29 2.46
CA GLY A 146 9.39 -10.53 3.23
C GLY A 146 9.92 -10.46 4.68
N GLY A 147 10.17 -9.25 5.21
CA GLY A 147 10.45 -9.06 6.64
C GLY A 147 11.88 -9.38 7.06
N VAL A 148 12.86 -9.30 6.15
CA VAL A 148 14.29 -9.48 6.46
C VAL A 148 14.96 -8.13 6.61
N ALA A 149 15.78 -7.96 7.66
CA ALA A 149 16.58 -6.78 7.88
C ALA A 149 18.08 -7.13 7.86
N VAL A 150 18.89 -6.29 7.24
CA VAL A 150 20.34 -6.45 7.17
C VAL A 150 21.00 -5.16 7.62
N ASP A 151 21.89 -5.27 8.61
CA ASP A 151 22.77 -4.19 9.04
C ASP A 151 24.16 -4.40 8.42
N THR A 152 24.66 -3.37 7.77
CA THR A 152 25.97 -3.32 7.14
C THR A 152 26.83 -2.27 7.82
N TYR A 153 28.07 -2.61 8.16
CA TYR A 153 29.06 -1.67 8.67
C TYR A 153 30.34 -1.74 7.83
N GLU A 154 30.84 -0.59 7.36
CA GLU A 154 31.99 -0.51 6.44
C GLU A 154 31.83 -1.43 5.20
N GLY A 155 30.60 -1.51 4.67
CA GLY A 155 30.27 -2.31 3.49
C GLY A 155 30.23 -3.83 3.73
N LYS A 156 30.35 -4.29 4.98
CA LYS A 156 30.22 -5.70 5.35
C LYS A 156 28.96 -5.93 6.15
N ASP A 157 28.24 -6.99 5.82
CA ASP A 157 27.09 -7.42 6.61
C ASP A 157 27.60 -7.82 8.00
N VAL A 158 27.13 -7.09 9.00
CA VAL A 158 27.50 -7.32 10.40
C VAL A 158 26.40 -8.04 11.16
N THR A 159 25.14 -7.90 10.71
CA THR A 159 24.02 -8.57 11.35
C THR A 159 22.85 -8.73 10.38
N ASN A 160 22.17 -9.87 10.46
CA ASN A 160 20.91 -10.14 9.78
C ASN A 160 19.82 -10.47 10.80
N GLY A 161 18.58 -10.24 10.42
CA GLY A 161 17.44 -10.47 11.30
C GLY A 161 16.12 -10.43 10.58
N THR A 162 15.06 -10.54 11.36
CA THR A 162 13.70 -10.30 10.90
C THR A 162 13.19 -8.98 11.41
N TRP A 163 12.24 -8.38 10.71
CA TRP A 163 11.52 -7.21 11.15
C TRP A 163 10.03 -7.34 10.84
N ARG A 164 9.21 -6.62 11.61
CA ARG A 164 7.77 -6.50 11.37
C ARG A 164 7.25 -5.18 11.90
N VAL A 165 6.21 -4.68 11.25
CA VAL A 165 5.46 -3.50 11.70
C VAL A 165 4.31 -3.95 12.59
N PHE A 166 3.99 -3.13 13.59
CA PHE A 166 2.82 -3.33 14.44
C PHE A 166 2.27 -1.98 14.90
N THR A 167 1.01 -1.98 15.31
CA THR A 167 0.27 -0.80 15.79
C THR A 167 -0.48 -1.16 17.06
N LYS A 168 -1.24 -0.21 17.61
CA LYS A 168 -2.14 -0.49 18.74
C LYS A 168 -3.29 -1.41 18.33
N GLU A 169 -3.77 -1.28 17.09
CA GLU A 169 -4.88 -2.03 16.51
C GLU A 169 -4.48 -3.46 16.13
N ASN A 170 -3.22 -3.65 15.76
CA ASN A 170 -2.62 -4.97 15.50
C ASN A 170 -1.34 -5.13 16.35
N PRO A 171 -1.50 -5.39 17.66
CA PRO A 171 -0.39 -5.33 18.60
C PRO A 171 0.42 -6.62 18.64
N ILE A 172 1.66 -6.49 19.10
CA ILE A 172 2.50 -7.60 19.55
C ILE A 172 2.85 -7.40 21.02
N THR A 173 3.33 -8.44 21.69
CA THR A 173 3.77 -8.34 23.08
C THR A 173 5.01 -7.46 23.20
N VAL A 174 4.88 -6.34 23.91
CA VAL A 174 5.97 -5.40 24.25
C VAL A 174 5.85 -4.94 25.71
N ALA A 175 6.94 -4.38 26.24
CA ALA A 175 7.01 -3.91 27.64
C ALA A 175 6.59 -2.45 27.84
N PHE A 176 6.15 -1.76 26.78
CA PHE A 176 5.74 -0.35 26.80
C PHE A 176 4.31 -0.19 26.30
N PRO A 177 3.58 0.86 26.73
CA PRO A 177 2.24 1.13 26.24
C PRO A 177 2.27 1.58 24.77
N LEU A 178 1.30 1.11 23.98
CA LEU A 178 1.12 1.52 22.59
C LEU A 178 0.25 2.78 22.50
N GLU A 179 0.77 3.80 21.83
CA GLU A 179 0.06 5.04 21.55
C GLU A 179 -0.94 4.83 20.41
N ALA A 180 -2.07 5.55 20.46
CA ALA A 180 -2.99 5.60 19.34
C ALA A 180 -2.33 6.30 18.15
N ASN A 181 -2.61 5.85 16.93
CA ASN A 181 -2.08 6.40 15.67
C ASN A 181 -0.55 6.37 15.54
N ALA A 182 0.15 5.59 16.38
CA ALA A 182 1.58 5.37 16.26
C ALA A 182 1.87 4.05 15.55
N VAL A 183 2.95 4.05 14.77
CA VAL A 183 3.46 2.85 14.10
C VAL A 183 4.79 2.46 14.73
N TYR A 184 4.96 1.16 14.93
CA TYR A 184 6.14 0.60 15.55
C TYR A 184 6.75 -0.49 14.68
N ILE A 185 8.07 -0.64 14.77
CA ILE A 185 8.84 -1.67 14.09
C ILE A 185 9.56 -2.48 15.16
N GLN A 186 9.35 -3.79 15.16
CA GLN A 186 10.14 -4.73 15.95
C GLN A 186 11.15 -5.40 15.04
N MET A 187 12.40 -5.47 15.49
CA MET A 187 13.48 -6.18 14.84
C MET A 187 14.04 -7.27 15.75
N THR A 188 14.33 -8.43 15.19
CA THR A 188 15.03 -9.52 15.87
C THR A 188 16.32 -9.78 15.13
N MET A 189 17.44 -9.30 15.70
CA MET A 189 18.75 -9.28 15.05
C MET A 189 19.66 -10.35 15.65
N GLN A 190 20.26 -11.20 14.81
CA GLN A 190 21.18 -12.24 15.26
C GLN A 190 22.44 -11.64 15.91
N GLY A 191 22.94 -12.23 16.99
CA GLY A 191 24.17 -11.76 17.65
C GLY A 191 24.02 -10.51 18.52
N THR A 192 22.80 -9.99 18.70
CA THR A 192 22.53 -8.95 19.71
C THR A 192 22.13 -9.58 21.05
N GLN A 193 22.45 -8.93 22.18
CA GLN A 193 22.06 -9.41 23.51
C GLN A 193 20.55 -9.23 23.80
N ALA A 194 19.86 -8.43 22.98
CA ALA A 194 18.42 -8.20 23.11
C ALA A 194 17.65 -9.18 22.21
N ASN A 195 16.65 -9.85 22.77
CA ASN A 195 15.79 -10.76 22.00
C ASN A 195 14.93 -10.03 20.96
N ALA A 196 14.70 -8.73 21.13
CA ALA A 196 13.99 -7.86 20.19
C ALA A 196 14.38 -6.40 20.42
N LEU A 197 14.49 -5.63 19.33
CA LEU A 197 14.64 -4.18 19.34
C LEU A 197 13.33 -3.57 18.87
N ASN A 198 12.75 -2.67 19.66
CA ASN A 198 11.48 -2.04 19.32
C ASN A 198 11.70 -0.55 19.03
N PHE A 199 11.18 -0.08 17.91
CA PHE A 199 11.27 1.31 17.47
C PHE A 199 9.87 1.87 17.22
N LYS A 200 9.64 3.12 17.61
CA LYS A 200 8.52 3.92 17.09
C LYS A 200 8.98 4.62 15.82
N LEU A 201 8.15 4.62 14.79
CA LEU A 201 8.41 5.37 13.57
C LEU A 201 8.19 6.86 13.84
N GLY A 202 9.26 7.65 13.70
CA GLY A 202 9.21 9.10 13.81
C GLY A 202 8.93 9.79 12.48
N LYS A 203 9.54 9.30 11.40
CA LYS A 203 9.41 9.83 10.04
C LYS A 203 9.67 8.74 9.00
N LEU A 204 8.92 8.77 7.91
CA LEU A 204 9.16 7.95 6.72
C LEU A 204 8.76 8.76 5.47
N THR A 205 9.73 9.07 4.63
CA THR A 205 9.55 9.62 3.28
C THR A 205 10.42 8.80 2.31
N PRO A 206 10.33 8.99 0.98
CA PRO A 206 11.21 8.28 0.04
C PRO A 206 12.72 8.52 0.29
N GLU A 207 13.08 9.63 0.94
CA GLU A 207 14.46 10.05 1.18
C GLU A 207 14.90 9.91 2.64
N GLU A 208 13.99 9.89 3.61
CA GLU A 208 14.32 9.98 5.04
C GLU A 208 13.57 8.97 5.89
N LEU A 209 14.28 8.38 6.86
CA LEU A 209 13.74 7.48 7.86
C LEU A 209 14.21 7.90 9.25
N GLU A 210 13.28 8.02 10.19
CA GLU A 210 13.56 8.27 11.61
C GLU A 210 12.92 7.20 12.49
N LEU A 211 13.74 6.57 13.33
CA LEU A 211 13.34 5.51 14.26
C LEU A 211 13.68 5.91 15.69
N VAL A 212 12.69 5.92 16.58
CA VAL A 212 12.88 6.21 18.00
C VAL A 212 12.94 4.89 18.77
N TYR A 213 14.09 4.57 19.37
CA TYR A 213 14.29 3.34 20.10
C TYR A 213 13.53 3.36 21.44
N MET A 214 12.60 2.41 21.61
CA MET A 214 11.64 2.45 22.71
C MET A 214 12.25 2.15 24.08
N ASP A 215 13.34 1.38 24.14
CA ASP A 215 13.92 0.99 25.44
C ASP A 215 14.81 2.08 26.06
N ARG A 216 15.47 2.91 25.23
CA ARG A 216 16.46 3.90 25.68
C ARG A 216 16.24 5.33 25.16
N GLY A 217 15.18 5.55 24.37
CA GLY A 217 14.80 6.87 23.83
C GLY A 217 15.74 7.44 22.76
N GLY A 218 16.72 6.67 22.29
CA GLY A 218 17.66 7.12 21.25
C GLY A 218 16.97 7.23 19.89
N VAL A 219 17.27 8.29 19.13
CA VAL A 219 16.73 8.50 17.78
C VAL A 219 17.79 8.08 16.76
N LEU A 220 17.41 7.24 15.81
CA LEU A 220 18.21 6.86 14.65
C LEU A 220 17.65 7.57 13.43
N LYS A 221 18.52 8.27 12.69
CA LYS A 221 18.17 9.00 11.49
C LYS A 221 18.92 8.45 10.30
N PHE A 222 18.20 8.24 9.21
CA PHE A 222 18.76 7.69 7.99
C PHE A 222 18.33 8.48 6.76
N LYS A 223 19.16 8.37 5.71
CA LYS A 223 18.81 8.75 4.34
C LYS A 223 18.74 7.52 3.46
N SER A 224 17.78 7.51 2.56
CA SER A 224 17.70 6.47 1.52
C SER A 224 18.95 6.51 0.64
N VAL A 225 19.48 5.34 0.31
CA VAL A 225 20.59 5.16 -0.63
C VAL A 225 20.18 4.13 -1.69
N GLN A 226 20.37 4.49 -2.95
CA GLN A 226 20.15 3.59 -4.10
C GLN A 226 21.29 2.57 -4.21
#